data_AF-A0A6C1PDV1-F1
#
_entry.id   AF-A0A6C1PDV1-F1
#
_cell.length_a   1.000
_cell.length_b   1.000
_cell.length_c   1.000
_cell.angle_alpha   90.00
_cell.angle_beta   90.00
_cell.angle_gamma   90.00
#
_symmetry.space_group_name_H-M   'P 1'
#
loop_
_entity.id
_entity.type
_entity.pdbx_description
1 polymer ?
#
loop_
_entity_poly.entity_id
_entity_poly.type
_entity_poly.pdbx_seq_one_letter_code
_entity_poly.pdbx_strand_id
1 'polypeptide(L)'
;MADLRTDYLGLKLKNPIIASSSSITSTAKGVRQCGEAGAAAVVLQSLFEEQIVAELGGASGSAGTAFPDEAAAYLHDLEHSYGPQGYLKLIADAKDAVDVPVIASLNCISADHWTDYARQIEAAGADALELNIALMPIGMTERGTEIEEHMLQIVREIRSTTRLPITAKIGPYFTALPRLLSGLVDAGLDGIVLFNRFYQLDIDPVALAPIPGNRFSTSDELPLPLRWISILSPKMTCDFSLTTGVHTGVDAAKAIVAGAK
;
A
#
# COMPACT_ATOMS: atom_id res chain seq x y z
N MET A 1 8.99 26.03 -19.02
CA MET A 1 8.27 25.37 -17.91
C MET A 1 9.25 24.41 -17.24
N ALA A 2 9.19 24.22 -15.92
CA ALA A 2 10.10 23.30 -15.23
C ALA A 2 9.85 21.85 -15.68
N ASP A 3 10.91 21.08 -15.84
CA ASP A 3 10.83 19.64 -16.12
C ASP A 3 10.65 18.88 -14.81
N LEU A 4 9.54 18.15 -14.68
CA LEU A 4 9.20 17.39 -13.47
C LEU A 4 9.41 15.89 -13.65
N ARG A 5 9.96 15.44 -14.79
CA ARG A 5 10.18 14.01 -15.05
C ARG A 5 11.08 13.40 -13.98
N THR A 6 10.74 12.19 -13.55
CA THR A 6 11.44 11.44 -12.51
C THR A 6 11.44 9.94 -12.83
N ASP A 7 12.18 9.18 -12.03
CA ASP A 7 12.26 7.73 -12.07
C ASP A 7 11.82 7.16 -10.73
N TYR A 8 10.88 6.21 -10.74
CA TYR A 8 10.44 5.48 -9.56
C TYR A 8 10.33 4.00 -9.88
N LEU A 9 11.04 3.15 -9.15
CA LEU A 9 11.15 1.70 -9.39
C LEU A 9 11.68 1.35 -10.80
N GLY A 10 12.49 2.24 -11.36
CA GLY A 10 12.95 2.16 -12.76
C GLY A 10 11.89 2.55 -13.81
N LEU A 11 10.68 2.91 -13.39
CA LEU A 11 9.61 3.42 -14.25
C LEU A 11 9.82 4.91 -14.54
N LYS A 12 9.72 5.28 -15.82
CA LYS A 12 9.86 6.66 -16.29
C LYS A 12 8.54 7.40 -16.06
N LEU A 13 8.53 8.39 -15.18
CA LEU A 13 7.33 9.15 -14.82
C LEU A 13 7.36 10.57 -15.41
N LYS A 14 6.21 11.04 -15.91
CA LYS A 14 6.07 12.41 -16.46
C LYS A 14 6.13 13.51 -15.38
N ASN A 15 5.86 13.15 -14.13
CA ASN A 15 5.95 13.97 -12.92
C ASN A 15 6.01 13.04 -11.69
N PRO A 16 6.31 13.52 -10.47
CA PRO A 16 6.43 12.67 -9.27
C PRO A 16 5.10 12.36 -8.57
N ILE A 17 3.96 12.61 -9.22
CA ILE A 17 2.64 12.42 -8.60
C ILE A 17 2.07 11.07 -9.00
N ILE A 18 1.86 10.21 -8.00
CA ILE A 18 1.26 8.88 -8.15
C ILE A 18 -0.12 8.89 -7.46
N ALA A 19 -1.15 8.38 -8.14
CA ALA A 19 -2.44 8.16 -7.50
C ALA A 19 -2.33 6.91 -6.60
N SER A 20 -2.38 7.11 -5.27
CA SER A 20 -2.29 6.03 -4.28
C SER A 20 -3.53 5.13 -4.30
N SER A 21 -3.34 3.88 -3.85
CA SER A 21 -4.39 2.89 -3.62
C SER A 21 -5.54 3.51 -2.81
N SER A 22 -6.75 3.53 -3.40
CA SER A 22 -7.97 4.07 -2.82
C SER A 22 -9.20 3.53 -3.53
N SER A 23 -10.41 3.87 -3.05
CA SER A 23 -11.66 3.49 -3.72
C SER A 23 -11.81 4.07 -5.13
N ILE A 24 -11.10 5.15 -5.47
CA ILE A 24 -11.09 5.70 -6.83
C ILE A 24 -10.39 4.72 -7.80
N THR A 25 -9.34 4.05 -7.36
CA THR A 25 -8.53 3.14 -8.17
C THR A 25 -9.05 1.70 -8.14
N SER A 26 -10.31 1.52 -7.79
CA SER A 26 -11.04 0.23 -7.75
C SER A 26 -11.64 -0.17 -9.10
N THR A 27 -11.70 0.77 -10.05
CA THR A 27 -12.30 0.55 -11.38
C THR A 27 -11.42 1.16 -12.47
N ALA A 28 -11.43 0.57 -13.67
CA ALA A 28 -10.71 1.12 -14.82
C ALA A 28 -11.17 2.55 -15.17
N LYS A 29 -12.43 2.89 -14.91
CA LYS A 29 -12.94 4.26 -15.07
C LYS A 29 -12.24 5.23 -14.12
N GLY A 30 -12.12 4.90 -12.84
CA GLY A 30 -11.44 5.76 -11.88
C GLY A 30 -9.93 5.85 -12.12
N VAL A 31 -9.30 4.75 -12.56
CA VAL A 31 -7.91 4.75 -13.04
C VAL A 31 -7.72 5.73 -14.20
N ARG A 32 -8.62 5.70 -15.20
CA ARG A 32 -8.61 6.66 -16.32
C ARG A 32 -8.69 8.10 -15.82
N GLN A 33 -9.61 8.38 -14.89
CA GLN A 33 -9.78 9.72 -14.32
C GLN A 33 -8.50 10.21 -13.62
N CYS A 34 -7.78 9.33 -12.90
CA CYS A 34 -6.48 9.66 -12.30
C CYS A 34 -5.44 10.04 -13.36
N GLY A 35 -5.34 9.26 -14.45
CA GLY A 35 -4.43 9.53 -15.56
C GLY A 35 -4.72 10.86 -16.27
N GLU A 36 -6.00 11.12 -16.54
CA GLU A 36 -6.51 12.38 -17.14
C GLU A 36 -6.27 13.60 -16.23
N ALA A 37 -6.36 13.41 -14.90
CA ALA A 37 -6.05 14.44 -13.91
C ALA A 37 -4.54 14.74 -13.79
N GLY A 38 -3.68 13.96 -14.46
CA GLY A 38 -2.25 14.22 -14.56
C GLY A 38 -1.37 13.33 -13.68
N ALA A 39 -1.92 12.34 -12.98
CA ALA A 39 -1.11 11.33 -12.29
C ALA A 39 -0.14 10.66 -13.29
N ALA A 40 1.09 10.43 -12.85
CA ALA A 40 2.14 9.82 -13.65
C ALA A 40 2.24 8.30 -13.47
N ALA A 41 1.60 7.75 -12.44
CA ALA A 41 1.33 6.33 -12.26
C ALA A 41 0.08 6.17 -11.36
N VAL A 42 -0.51 4.97 -11.33
CA VAL A 42 -1.67 4.65 -10.51
C VAL A 42 -1.44 3.36 -9.74
N VAL A 43 -1.67 3.38 -8.43
CA VAL A 43 -1.70 2.19 -7.58
C VAL A 43 -3.15 1.74 -7.44
N LEU A 44 -3.46 0.49 -7.79
CA LEU A 44 -4.82 -0.05 -7.70
C LEU A 44 -5.28 -0.20 -6.24
N GLN A 45 -6.60 -0.28 -6.02
CA GLN A 45 -7.12 -0.68 -4.71
C GLN A 45 -6.56 -2.05 -4.34
N SER A 46 -6.15 -2.22 -3.08
CA SER A 46 -5.59 -3.50 -2.62
C SER A 46 -6.59 -4.64 -2.79
N LEU A 47 -6.15 -5.77 -3.36
CA LEU A 47 -6.82 -7.05 -3.15
C LEU A 47 -6.44 -7.57 -1.76
N PHE A 48 -7.43 -7.99 -0.97
CA PHE A 48 -7.25 -8.46 0.40
C PHE A 48 -7.13 -9.99 0.47
N GLU A 49 -6.30 -10.47 1.39
CA GLU A 49 -6.02 -11.90 1.53
C GLU A 49 -7.27 -12.69 1.94
N GLU A 50 -8.11 -12.09 2.77
CA GLU A 50 -9.40 -12.63 3.20
C GLU A 50 -10.31 -12.95 2.02
N GLN A 51 -10.21 -12.17 0.92
CA GLN A 51 -10.98 -12.41 -0.30
C GLN A 51 -10.48 -13.65 -1.05
N ILE A 52 -9.17 -13.94 -1.00
CA ILE A 52 -8.58 -15.18 -1.55
C ILE A 52 -9.02 -16.37 -0.71
N VAL A 53 -8.92 -16.26 0.61
CA VAL A 53 -9.30 -17.34 1.55
C VAL A 53 -10.78 -17.70 1.40
N ALA A 54 -11.66 -16.70 1.28
CA ALA A 54 -13.09 -16.90 1.07
C ALA A 54 -13.40 -17.61 -0.26
N GLU A 55 -12.72 -17.26 -1.35
CA GLU A 55 -12.92 -17.93 -2.66
C GLU A 55 -12.44 -19.40 -2.64
N LEU A 56 -11.38 -19.70 -1.89
CA LEU A 56 -10.84 -21.06 -1.73
C LEU A 56 -11.68 -21.95 -0.80
N GLY A 57 -12.82 -21.46 -0.30
CA GLY A 57 -13.72 -22.22 0.58
C GLY A 57 -13.14 -22.42 1.98
N GLY A 58 -12.10 -21.69 2.36
CA GLY A 58 -11.71 -21.53 3.74
C GLY A 58 -12.86 -20.85 4.48
N ALA A 59 -13.11 -21.24 5.74
CA ALA A 59 -13.88 -20.36 6.60
C ALA A 59 -13.12 -19.03 6.59
N SER A 60 -13.72 -17.98 6.02
CA SER A 60 -13.34 -16.61 6.35
C SER A 60 -13.65 -16.48 7.83
N GLY A 61 -12.69 -16.91 8.65
CA GLY A 61 -12.52 -16.30 9.92
C GLY A 61 -12.28 -14.85 9.56
N SER A 62 -13.31 -14.01 9.65
CA SER A 62 -13.09 -12.70 10.23
C SER A 62 -12.06 -12.95 11.32
N ALA A 63 -10.83 -12.43 11.20
CA ALA A 63 -9.86 -12.55 12.26
C ALA A 63 -10.62 -12.22 13.55
N GLY A 64 -10.81 -13.24 14.41
CA GLY A 64 -12.02 -13.41 15.21
C GLY A 64 -12.48 -12.11 15.86
N THR A 65 -13.65 -11.60 15.48
CA THR A 65 -14.47 -10.57 16.18
C THR A 65 -13.73 -9.78 17.28
N ALA A 66 -12.69 -9.04 16.91
CA ALA A 66 -11.94 -8.15 17.80
C ALA A 66 -12.07 -6.68 17.38
N PHE A 67 -12.79 -6.42 16.29
CA PHE A 67 -13.07 -5.10 15.78
C PHE A 67 -14.49 -4.69 16.16
N PRO A 68 -14.70 -3.45 16.64
CA PRO A 68 -16.04 -2.86 16.76
C PRO A 68 -16.80 -2.96 15.43
N ASP A 69 -18.13 -3.01 15.48
CA ASP A 69 -19.00 -3.15 14.30
C ASP A 69 -18.68 -2.12 13.20
N GLU A 70 -18.20 -0.93 13.57
CA GLU A 70 -17.81 0.15 12.65
C GLU A 70 -16.51 -0.14 11.89
N ALA A 71 -15.56 -0.81 12.52
CA ALA A 71 -14.32 -1.25 11.89
C ALA A 71 -14.59 -2.45 10.97
N ALA A 72 -15.49 -3.35 11.38
CA ALA A 72 -15.98 -4.42 10.51
C ALA A 72 -16.72 -3.86 9.28
N ALA A 73 -17.57 -2.84 9.45
CA ALA A 73 -18.24 -2.17 8.33
C ALA A 73 -17.25 -1.44 7.40
N TYR A 74 -16.20 -0.83 7.95
CA TYR A 74 -15.13 -0.22 7.17
C TYR A 74 -14.34 -1.25 6.36
N LEU A 75 -14.01 -2.39 6.95
CA LEU A 75 -13.36 -3.50 6.26
C LEU A 75 -14.28 -4.09 5.19
N HIS A 76 -15.57 -4.27 5.49
CA HIS A 76 -16.57 -4.73 4.54
C HIS A 76 -16.72 -3.81 3.32
N ASP A 77 -16.67 -2.48 3.50
CA ASP A 77 -16.64 -1.51 2.39
C ASP A 77 -15.37 -1.62 1.53
N LEU A 78 -14.23 -2.05 2.11
CA LEU A 78 -12.98 -2.31 1.39
C LEU A 78 -13.00 -3.68 0.67
N GLU A 79 -13.65 -4.68 1.27
CA GLU A 79 -13.83 -6.06 0.78
C GLU A 79 -14.78 -6.16 -0.43
N HIS A 80 -15.56 -5.12 -0.74
CA HIS A 80 -16.42 -5.06 -1.94
C HIS A 80 -15.65 -4.93 -3.27
N SER A 81 -14.33 -5.16 -3.24
CA SER A 81 -13.51 -5.26 -4.44
C SER A 81 -13.55 -6.67 -5.02
N TYR A 82 -13.28 -6.79 -6.31
CA TYR A 82 -13.26 -8.05 -7.05
C TYR A 82 -12.58 -9.19 -6.29
N GLY A 83 -13.16 -10.39 -6.35
CA GLY A 83 -12.38 -11.59 -6.07
C GLY A 83 -11.17 -11.69 -7.02
N PRO A 84 -10.12 -12.44 -6.66
CA PRO A 84 -9.01 -12.85 -7.51
C PRO A 84 -9.09 -12.61 -9.03
N GLN A 85 -9.98 -13.31 -9.71
CA GLN A 85 -10.10 -13.25 -11.17
C GLN A 85 -10.56 -11.89 -11.67
N GLY A 86 -11.48 -11.26 -10.93
CA GLY A 86 -11.91 -9.89 -11.25
C GLY A 86 -10.81 -8.87 -11.00
N TYR A 87 -9.92 -9.11 -10.03
CA TYR A 87 -8.76 -8.24 -9.80
C TYR A 87 -7.73 -8.33 -10.94
N LEU A 88 -7.44 -9.53 -11.44
CA LEU A 88 -6.59 -9.70 -12.62
C LEU A 88 -7.21 -9.01 -13.85
N LYS A 89 -8.53 -9.11 -14.01
CA LYS A 89 -9.25 -8.37 -15.06
C LYS A 89 -9.14 -6.86 -14.86
N LEU A 90 -9.26 -6.36 -13.62
CA LEU A 90 -9.09 -4.93 -13.32
C LEU A 90 -7.70 -4.44 -13.73
N ILE A 91 -6.64 -5.23 -13.50
CA ILE A 91 -5.27 -4.89 -13.94
C ILE A 91 -5.24 -4.73 -15.46
N ALA A 92 -5.74 -5.71 -16.20
CA ALA A 92 -5.78 -5.66 -17.66
C ALA A 92 -6.60 -4.46 -18.17
N ASP A 93 -7.82 -4.26 -17.65
CA ASP A 93 -8.69 -3.14 -18.03
C ASP A 93 -8.05 -1.78 -17.68
N ALA A 94 -7.31 -1.70 -16.57
CA ALA A 94 -6.60 -0.49 -16.14
C ALA A 94 -5.44 -0.17 -17.10
N LYS A 95 -4.66 -1.18 -17.49
CA LYS A 95 -3.58 -1.04 -18.48
C LYS A 95 -4.09 -0.59 -19.84
N ASP A 96 -5.28 -1.04 -20.25
CA ASP A 96 -5.93 -0.59 -21.49
C ASP A 96 -6.51 0.84 -21.36
N ALA A 97 -6.77 1.30 -20.13
CA ALA A 97 -7.42 2.57 -19.88
C ALA A 97 -6.47 3.77 -19.77
N VAL A 98 -5.17 3.55 -19.50
CA VAL A 98 -4.18 4.62 -19.31
C VAL A 98 -2.80 4.27 -19.89
N ASP A 99 -2.07 5.30 -20.34
CA ASP A 99 -0.68 5.17 -20.82
C ASP A 99 0.38 5.25 -19.70
N VAL A 100 -0.05 5.48 -18.46
CA VAL A 100 0.85 5.57 -17.31
C VAL A 100 1.01 4.21 -16.63
N PRO A 101 2.12 3.96 -15.92
CA PRO A 101 2.30 2.72 -15.19
C PRO A 101 1.17 2.45 -14.19
N VAL A 102 0.76 1.19 -14.11
CA VAL A 102 -0.25 0.65 -13.19
C VAL A 102 0.45 -0.30 -12.22
N ILE A 103 0.38 0.04 -10.94
CA ILE A 103 0.98 -0.71 -9.84
C ILE A 103 -0.15 -1.51 -9.17
N ALA A 104 -0.03 -2.84 -9.14
CA ALA A 104 -0.99 -3.68 -8.44
C ALA A 104 -0.71 -3.62 -6.93
N SER A 105 -1.72 -3.43 -6.10
CA SER A 105 -1.60 -3.44 -4.64
C SER A 105 -2.19 -4.72 -4.05
N LEU A 106 -1.51 -5.29 -3.07
CA LEU A 106 -1.94 -6.49 -2.34
C LEU A 106 -1.87 -6.23 -0.85
N ASN A 107 -2.92 -6.55 -0.10
CA ASN A 107 -2.84 -6.58 1.35
C ASN A 107 -2.33 -7.95 1.80
N CYS A 108 -1.08 -8.01 2.24
CA CYS A 108 -0.42 -9.26 2.61
C CYS A 108 -0.34 -9.41 4.13
N ILE A 109 -1.04 -10.41 4.66
CA ILE A 109 -0.94 -10.82 6.07
C ILE A 109 -0.16 -12.13 6.23
N SER A 110 -0.09 -12.96 5.18
CA SER A 110 0.79 -14.11 5.08
C SER A 110 1.48 -14.18 3.71
N ALA A 111 2.27 -15.22 3.45
CA ALA A 111 2.88 -15.46 2.14
C ALA A 111 2.19 -16.60 1.34
N ASP A 112 1.48 -17.50 2.04
CA ASP A 112 0.97 -18.77 1.50
C ASP A 112 0.06 -18.57 0.28
N HIS A 113 -0.71 -17.49 0.26
CA HIS A 113 -1.67 -17.21 -0.80
C HIS A 113 -1.11 -16.32 -1.92
N TRP A 114 -0.02 -15.58 -1.70
CA TRP A 114 0.41 -14.53 -2.64
C TRP A 114 1.42 -14.98 -3.69
N THR A 115 2.15 -16.07 -3.43
CA THR A 115 3.20 -16.55 -4.33
C THR A 115 2.68 -16.88 -5.73
N ASP A 116 1.50 -17.49 -5.84
CA ASP A 116 0.85 -17.77 -7.13
C ASP A 116 0.20 -16.52 -7.75
N TYR A 117 -0.43 -15.67 -6.92
CA TYR A 117 -1.05 -14.43 -7.38
C TYR A 117 -0.06 -13.43 -7.93
N ALA A 118 1.13 -13.31 -7.36
CA ALA A 118 2.17 -12.42 -7.86
C ALA A 118 2.54 -12.74 -9.32
N ARG A 119 2.57 -14.04 -9.69
CA ARG A 119 2.79 -14.44 -11.10
C ARG A 119 1.61 -14.08 -11.99
N GLN A 120 0.40 -14.30 -11.50
CA GLN A 120 -0.81 -13.98 -12.27
C GLN A 120 -0.96 -12.46 -12.48
N ILE A 121 -0.58 -11.64 -11.49
CA ILE A 121 -0.54 -10.18 -11.57
C ILE A 121 0.48 -9.69 -12.58
N GLU A 122 1.68 -10.28 -12.58
CA GLU A 122 2.69 -10.01 -13.61
C GLU A 122 2.17 -10.39 -15.00
N ALA A 123 1.55 -11.56 -15.14
CA ALA A 123 0.96 -12.00 -16.41
C ALA A 123 -0.22 -11.11 -16.87
N ALA A 124 -0.96 -10.51 -15.95
CA ALA A 124 -2.03 -9.56 -16.24
C ALA A 124 -1.50 -8.19 -16.70
N GLY A 125 -0.20 -7.93 -16.57
CA GLY A 125 0.48 -6.77 -17.13
C GLY A 125 0.70 -5.60 -16.16
N ALA A 126 0.66 -5.83 -14.84
CA ALA A 126 1.06 -4.82 -13.87
C ALA A 126 2.53 -4.40 -14.09
N ASP A 127 2.87 -3.13 -13.86
CA ASP A 127 4.23 -2.61 -14.05
C ASP A 127 5.08 -2.71 -12.78
N ALA A 128 4.45 -2.80 -11.61
CA ALA A 128 5.07 -3.02 -10.31
C ALA A 128 4.06 -3.60 -9.31
N LEU A 129 4.55 -4.03 -8.14
CA LEU A 129 3.77 -4.58 -7.05
C LEU A 129 3.94 -3.74 -5.78
N GLU A 130 2.83 -3.34 -5.14
CA GLU A 130 2.80 -2.74 -3.80
C GLU A 130 2.26 -3.74 -2.79
N LEU A 131 3.12 -4.12 -1.84
CA LEU A 131 2.76 -4.95 -0.70
C LEU A 131 2.31 -4.05 0.44
N ASN A 132 0.99 -3.96 0.62
CA ASN A 132 0.37 -3.31 1.75
C ASN A 132 0.43 -4.25 2.97
N ILE A 133 1.57 -4.22 3.68
CA ILE A 133 1.84 -5.08 4.84
C ILE A 133 1.35 -4.36 6.10
N ALA A 134 0.12 -4.69 6.49
CA ALA A 134 -0.63 -4.05 7.58
C ALA A 134 -0.83 -5.03 8.75
N LEU A 135 0.25 -5.60 9.28
CA LEU A 135 0.19 -6.48 10.45
C LEU A 135 -0.20 -5.69 11.70
N MET A 136 -1.26 -6.12 12.37
CA MET A 136 -1.75 -5.52 13.61
C MET A 136 -1.60 -6.54 14.75
N PRO A 137 -0.51 -6.48 15.53
CA PRO A 137 -0.33 -7.40 16.65
C PRO A 137 -1.31 -7.05 17.76
N ILE A 138 -2.25 -7.96 18.01
CA ILE A 138 -3.26 -7.84 19.08
C ILE A 138 -3.03 -8.85 20.20
N GLY A 139 -2.15 -9.84 19.98
CA GLY A 139 -1.80 -10.85 20.95
C GLY A 139 -0.77 -10.33 21.97
N MET A 140 -1.05 -10.53 23.25
CA MET A 140 -0.14 -10.10 24.33
C MET A 140 1.19 -10.87 24.38
N THR A 141 1.30 -11.98 23.64
CA THR A 141 2.47 -12.86 23.63
C THR A 141 3.32 -12.74 22.37
N GLU A 142 2.86 -11.97 21.37
CA GLU A 142 3.59 -11.79 20.11
C GLU A 142 4.85 -10.95 20.34
N ARG A 143 6.00 -11.43 19.87
CA ARG A 143 7.26 -10.67 19.98
C ARG A 143 7.44 -9.80 18.75
N GLY A 144 7.86 -8.55 18.95
CA GLY A 144 8.15 -7.63 17.84
C GLY A 144 9.08 -8.22 16.78
N THR A 145 10.10 -8.99 17.20
CA THR A 145 11.04 -9.65 16.29
C THR A 145 10.39 -10.75 15.43
N GLU A 146 9.35 -11.43 15.94
CA GLU A 146 8.61 -12.43 15.16
C GLU A 146 7.78 -11.76 14.06
N ILE A 147 7.16 -10.62 14.38
CA ILE A 147 6.42 -9.80 13.41
C ILE A 147 7.37 -9.28 12.34
N GLU A 148 8.51 -8.74 12.74
CA GLU A 148 9.54 -8.25 11.80
C GLU A 148 10.03 -9.39 10.89
N GLU A 149 10.40 -10.56 11.43
CA GLU A 149 10.84 -11.70 10.62
C GLU A 149 9.73 -12.20 9.67
N HIS A 150 8.48 -12.19 10.11
CA HIS A 150 7.34 -12.52 9.26
C HIS A 150 7.25 -11.56 8.05
N MET A 151 7.39 -10.24 8.27
CA MET A 151 7.38 -9.28 7.17
C MET A 151 8.53 -9.53 6.17
N LEU A 152 9.72 -9.88 6.67
CA LEU A 152 10.86 -10.24 5.81
C LEU A 152 10.57 -11.51 5.02
N GLN A 153 9.94 -12.52 5.64
CA GLN A 153 9.56 -13.76 4.98
C GLN A 153 8.58 -13.51 3.82
N ILE A 154 7.53 -12.71 4.04
CA ILE A 154 6.57 -12.30 2.99
C ILE A 154 7.32 -11.73 1.78
N VAL A 155 8.23 -10.78 2.00
CA VAL A 155 8.99 -10.15 0.91
C VAL A 155 9.85 -11.16 0.17
N ARG A 156 10.60 -12.02 0.88
CA ARG A 156 11.47 -13.03 0.25
C ARG A 156 10.68 -14.00 -0.63
N GLU A 157 9.54 -14.46 -0.14
CA GLU A 157 8.70 -15.42 -0.84
C GLU A 157 8.08 -14.80 -2.10
N ILE A 158 7.53 -13.59 -2.01
CA ILE A 158 6.95 -12.89 -3.18
C ILE A 158 8.05 -12.53 -4.20
N ARG A 159 9.20 -12.01 -3.74
CA ARG A 159 10.34 -11.71 -4.61
C ARG A 159 10.80 -12.93 -5.42
N SER A 160 10.68 -14.13 -4.86
CA SER A 160 11.06 -15.37 -5.53
C SER A 160 10.14 -15.76 -6.68
N THR A 161 8.93 -15.19 -6.78
CA THR A 161 7.93 -15.59 -7.77
C THR A 161 7.69 -14.61 -8.90
N THR A 162 8.02 -13.33 -8.73
CA THR A 162 7.82 -12.29 -9.76
C THR A 162 9.11 -11.57 -10.11
N ARG A 163 9.20 -11.00 -11.31
CA ARG A 163 10.27 -10.07 -11.71
C ARG A 163 9.90 -8.60 -11.58
N LEU A 164 8.64 -8.30 -11.27
CA LEU A 164 8.18 -6.94 -11.07
C LEU A 164 9.00 -6.21 -9.99
N PRO A 165 9.20 -4.89 -10.11
CA PRO A 165 9.65 -4.09 -8.98
C PRO A 165 8.66 -4.18 -7.82
N ILE A 166 9.16 -4.33 -6.60
CA ILE A 166 8.32 -4.55 -5.41
C ILE A 166 8.51 -3.41 -4.42
N THR A 167 7.40 -2.88 -3.91
CA THR A 167 7.38 -1.95 -2.79
C THR A 167 6.66 -2.52 -1.60
N ALA A 168 6.97 -2.03 -0.41
CA ALA A 168 6.14 -2.27 0.77
C ALA A 168 5.60 -0.96 1.34
N LYS A 169 4.28 -0.93 1.54
CA LYS A 169 3.57 0.12 2.25
C LYS A 169 3.30 -0.33 3.68
N ILE A 170 3.92 0.34 4.65
CA ILE A 170 3.94 -0.10 6.04
C ILE A 170 3.42 0.97 7.01
N GLY A 171 3.06 0.55 8.22
CA GLY A 171 2.72 1.43 9.33
C GLY A 171 3.94 2.02 10.06
N PRO A 172 3.74 3.05 10.90
CA PRO A 172 4.84 3.72 11.61
C PRO A 172 5.24 3.08 12.96
N TYR A 173 4.55 2.03 13.42
CA TYR A 173 4.63 1.54 14.80
C TYR A 173 5.75 0.53 15.05
N PHE A 174 6.99 0.87 14.67
CA PHE A 174 8.16 0.04 14.88
C PHE A 174 9.23 0.76 15.70
N THR A 175 9.75 0.09 16.74
CA THR A 175 10.79 0.66 17.61
C THR A 175 12.09 0.87 16.84
N ALA A 176 12.47 -0.11 16.01
CA ALA A 176 13.70 -0.10 15.22
C ALA A 176 13.43 0.01 13.71
N LEU A 177 12.57 0.96 13.31
CA LEU A 177 12.15 1.12 11.91
C LEU A 177 13.31 1.12 10.89
N PRO A 178 14.45 1.80 11.08
CA PRO A 178 15.57 1.74 10.13
C PRO A 178 16.10 0.32 9.92
N ARG A 179 16.13 -0.51 10.97
CA ARG A 179 16.61 -1.89 10.91
C ARG A 179 15.63 -2.76 10.13
N LEU A 180 14.33 -2.63 10.42
CA LEU A 180 13.29 -3.35 9.68
C LEU A 180 13.34 -2.99 8.20
N LEU A 181 13.34 -1.69 7.87
CA LEU A 181 13.35 -1.23 6.47
C LEU A 181 14.60 -1.69 5.72
N SER A 182 15.78 -1.65 6.35
CA SER A 182 17.00 -2.22 5.76
C SER A 182 16.84 -3.71 5.47
N GLY A 183 16.30 -4.47 6.42
CA GLY A 183 16.06 -5.90 6.24
C GLY A 183 15.04 -6.23 5.15
N LEU A 184 14.02 -5.41 4.96
CA LEU A 184 13.04 -5.57 3.87
C LEU A 184 13.66 -5.27 2.50
N VAL A 185 14.55 -4.27 2.40
CA VAL A 185 15.32 -4.01 1.18
C VAL A 185 16.26 -5.17 0.88
N ASP A 186 17.00 -5.67 1.87
CA ASP A 186 17.87 -6.84 1.72
C ASP A 186 17.08 -8.10 1.33
N ALA A 187 15.82 -8.21 1.75
CA ALA A 187 14.89 -9.27 1.36
C ALA A 187 14.40 -9.16 -0.10
N GLY A 188 14.54 -7.99 -0.74
CA GLY A 188 14.27 -7.80 -2.16
C GLY A 188 13.29 -6.69 -2.52
N LEU A 189 13.00 -5.74 -1.63
CA LEU A 189 12.23 -4.55 -2.00
C LEU A 189 13.05 -3.57 -2.85
N ASP A 190 12.43 -3.06 -3.91
CA ASP A 190 12.94 -2.00 -4.78
C ASP A 190 12.54 -0.61 -4.26
N GLY A 191 11.48 -0.52 -3.43
CA GLY A 191 11.09 0.72 -2.78
C GLY A 191 10.23 0.56 -1.52
N ILE A 192 10.02 1.67 -0.82
CA ILE A 192 9.28 1.74 0.44
C ILE A 192 8.28 2.88 0.37
N VAL A 193 7.04 2.63 0.80
CA VAL A 193 5.95 3.62 0.84
C VAL A 193 5.61 3.95 2.28
N LEU A 194 5.89 5.19 2.71
CA LEU A 194 5.70 5.64 4.10
C LEU A 194 4.64 6.75 4.19
N PHE A 195 3.60 6.64 5.02
CA PHE A 195 3.13 5.47 5.79
C PHE A 195 1.67 5.14 5.46
N ASN A 196 1.30 3.88 5.65
CA ASN A 196 -0.08 3.46 5.62
C ASN A 196 -0.91 4.16 6.70
N ARG A 197 -2.19 4.39 6.42
CA ARG A 197 -3.15 5.02 7.33
C ARG A 197 -4.19 3.99 7.75
N PHE A 198 -4.11 3.56 9.00
CA PHE A 198 -5.07 2.62 9.57
C PHE A 198 -6.41 3.29 9.83
N TYR A 199 -7.46 2.48 9.93
CA TYR A 199 -8.75 2.91 10.42
C TYR A 199 -8.59 3.64 11.75
N GLN A 200 -9.21 4.82 11.84
CA GLN A 200 -9.26 5.59 13.07
C GLN A 200 -10.64 5.41 13.69
N LEU A 201 -10.64 5.03 14.97
CA LEU A 201 -11.82 5.02 15.81
C LEU A 201 -11.90 6.36 16.55
N ASP A 202 -13.11 6.90 16.65
CA ASP A 202 -13.43 7.96 17.60
C ASP A 202 -14.56 7.49 18.53
N ILE A 203 -14.82 8.20 19.62
CA ILE A 203 -15.85 7.83 20.61
C ILE A 203 -16.82 9.00 20.77
N ASP A 204 -18.11 8.75 20.56
CA ASP A 204 -19.15 9.71 20.94
C ASP A 204 -19.31 9.67 22.48
N PRO A 205 -18.95 10.73 23.20
CA PRO A 205 -18.99 10.74 24.67
C PRO A 205 -20.43 10.86 25.22
N VAL A 206 -21.40 11.22 24.39
CA VAL A 206 -22.82 11.30 24.77
C VAL A 206 -23.50 9.95 24.53
N ALA A 207 -23.28 9.34 23.36
CA ALA A 207 -23.81 8.03 23.05
C ALA A 207 -23.04 6.90 23.75
N LEU A 208 -21.83 7.17 24.26
CA LEU A 208 -20.89 6.21 24.83
C LEU A 208 -20.60 5.05 23.86
N ALA A 209 -20.47 5.40 22.58
CA ALA A 209 -20.37 4.44 21.49
C ALA A 209 -19.17 4.75 20.58
N PRO A 210 -18.53 3.71 20.01
CA PRO A 210 -17.58 3.89 18.93
C PRO A 210 -18.23 4.55 17.72
N ILE A 211 -17.53 5.50 17.10
CA ILE A 211 -17.90 6.11 15.82
C ILE A 211 -16.70 6.09 14.85
N PRO A 212 -16.93 6.10 13.54
CA PRO A 212 -15.85 6.22 12.57
C PRO A 212 -15.10 7.55 12.73
N GLY A 213 -13.78 7.49 12.90
CA GLY A 213 -12.91 8.65 12.89
C GLY A 213 -12.73 9.24 11.48
N ASN A 214 -11.92 10.31 11.38
CA ASN A 214 -11.66 10.96 10.10
C ASN A 214 -10.95 10.01 9.13
N ARG A 215 -11.58 9.75 7.97
CA ARG A 215 -11.05 8.86 6.91
C ARG A 215 -10.08 9.56 5.97
N PHE A 216 -10.10 10.89 5.91
CA PHE A 216 -9.25 11.67 5.00
C PHE A 216 -8.01 12.18 5.71
N SER A 217 -6.88 12.14 5.00
CA SER A 217 -5.67 12.78 5.52
C SER A 217 -5.74 14.31 5.39
N THR A 218 -4.85 15.01 6.10
CA THR A 218 -4.63 16.46 6.00
C THR A 218 -3.14 16.75 5.88
N SER A 219 -2.75 17.94 5.42
CA SER A 219 -1.33 18.35 5.36
C SER A 219 -0.62 18.32 6.73
N ASP A 220 -1.37 18.31 7.83
CA ASP A 220 -0.82 18.23 9.19
C ASP A 220 -0.24 16.85 9.54
N GLU A 221 -0.58 15.82 8.76
CA GLU A 221 -0.03 14.46 8.93
C GLU A 221 1.32 14.28 8.21
N LEU A 222 1.71 15.23 7.35
CA LEU A 222 2.93 15.19 6.55
C LEU A 222 4.26 15.16 7.36
N PRO A 223 4.40 15.79 8.54
CA PRO A 223 5.67 15.80 9.27
C PRO A 223 6.24 14.42 9.62
N LEU A 224 5.38 13.43 9.88
CA LEU A 224 5.83 12.08 10.25
C LEU A 224 6.53 11.35 9.09
N PRO A 225 5.93 11.17 7.89
CA PRO A 225 6.63 10.57 6.77
C PRO A 225 7.82 11.42 6.30
N LEU A 226 7.72 12.76 6.31
CA LEU A 226 8.86 13.62 5.96
C LEU A 226 10.09 13.36 6.84
N ARG A 227 9.90 13.25 8.16
CA ARG A 227 10.99 12.95 9.10
C ARG A 227 11.68 11.65 8.73
N TRP A 228 10.92 10.57 8.51
CA TRP A 228 11.50 9.25 8.28
C TRP A 228 12.17 9.14 6.92
N ILE A 229 11.53 9.65 5.85
CA ILE A 229 12.14 9.66 4.52
C ILE A 229 13.42 10.51 4.53
N SER A 230 13.44 11.67 5.17
CA SER A 230 14.66 12.51 5.27
C SER A 230 15.82 11.84 5.99
N ILE A 231 15.52 10.97 6.98
CA ILE A 231 16.55 10.23 7.74
C ILE A 231 17.13 9.06 6.94
N LEU A 232 16.31 8.43 6.10
CA LEU A 232 16.56 7.12 5.51
C LEU A 232 16.94 7.16 4.04
N SER A 233 16.35 8.05 3.24
CA SER A 233 16.63 8.16 1.81
C SER A 233 18.12 8.36 1.47
N PRO A 234 18.94 9.06 2.29
CA PRO A 234 20.38 9.18 2.00
C PRO A 234 21.20 7.95 2.36
N LYS A 235 20.61 6.97 3.06
CA LYS A 235 21.29 5.79 3.64
C LYS A 235 20.87 4.48 3.00
N MET A 236 19.86 4.49 2.14
CA MET A 236 19.28 3.31 1.54
C MET A 236 19.27 3.47 0.01
N THR A 237 19.45 2.37 -0.71
CA THR A 237 19.55 2.36 -2.18
C THR A 237 18.20 2.21 -2.88
N CYS A 238 17.14 1.88 -2.13
CA CYS A 238 15.80 1.73 -2.65
C CYS A 238 15.12 3.10 -2.86
N ASP A 239 14.02 3.09 -3.61
CA ASP A 239 13.20 4.28 -3.78
C ASP A 239 12.27 4.50 -2.57
N PHE A 240 11.92 5.75 -2.30
CA PHE A 240 10.92 6.11 -1.30
C PHE A 240 9.74 6.81 -1.97
N SER A 241 8.54 6.42 -1.61
CA SER A 241 7.31 7.16 -1.92
C SER A 241 6.70 7.67 -0.62
N LEU A 242 6.29 8.93 -0.63
CA LEU A 242 5.56 9.54 0.48
C LEU A 242 4.06 9.41 0.21
N THR A 243 3.34 8.85 1.17
CA THR A 243 1.88 8.87 1.19
C THR A 243 1.38 9.42 2.52
N THR A 244 0.10 9.84 2.54
CA THR A 244 -0.54 10.59 3.63
C THR A 244 -0.11 12.06 3.72
N GLY A 245 -1.09 12.97 3.67
CA GLY A 245 -0.88 14.41 3.93
C GLY A 245 -0.35 15.25 2.77
N VAL A 246 -0.42 14.77 1.52
CA VAL A 246 -0.07 15.57 0.33
C VAL A 246 -1.34 16.15 -0.29
N HIS A 247 -1.63 17.43 -0.01
CA HIS A 247 -2.82 18.12 -0.52
C HIS A 247 -2.49 19.32 -1.41
N THR A 248 -1.26 19.79 -1.38
CA THR A 248 -0.81 20.95 -2.13
C THR A 248 0.48 20.67 -2.90
N GLY A 249 0.77 21.48 -3.92
CA GLY A 249 2.06 21.41 -4.62
C GLY A 249 3.26 21.69 -3.70
N VAL A 250 3.07 22.46 -2.63
CA VAL A 250 4.10 22.70 -1.61
C VAL A 250 4.37 21.43 -0.79
N ASP A 251 3.34 20.64 -0.48
CA ASP A 251 3.50 19.38 0.23
C ASP A 251 4.25 18.34 -0.61
N ALA A 252 3.91 18.25 -1.90
CA ALA A 252 4.66 17.44 -2.86
C ALA A 252 6.13 17.89 -2.95
N ALA A 253 6.39 19.20 -3.01
CA ALA A 253 7.75 19.73 -3.02
C ALA A 253 8.54 19.36 -1.74
N LYS A 254 7.91 19.40 -0.56
CA LYS A 254 8.53 18.95 0.69
C LYS A 254 8.89 17.47 0.63
N ALA A 255 8.01 16.62 0.09
CA ALA A 255 8.26 15.19 -0.06
C ALA A 255 9.48 14.91 -0.93
N ILE A 256 9.59 15.60 -2.07
CA ILE A 256 10.74 15.49 -2.98
C ILE A 256 12.03 15.94 -2.27
N VAL A 257 12.01 17.06 -1.54
CA VAL A 257 13.17 17.55 -0.79
C VAL A 257 13.60 16.59 0.33
N ALA A 258 12.64 15.88 0.95
CA ALA A 258 12.94 14.83 1.92
C ALA A 258 13.58 13.58 1.29
N GLY A 259 13.49 13.43 -0.04
CA GLY A 259 14.06 12.31 -0.80
C GLY A 259 13.04 11.27 -1.27
N ALA A 260 11.75 11.63 -1.31
CA ALA A 260 10.77 10.84 -2.06
C ALA A 260 10.98 11.04 -3.57
N LYS A 261 10.63 10.03 -4.37
CA LYS A 261 10.76 10.03 -5.83
C LYS A 261 9.43 10.04 -6.56
#